data_AF-A0A392RZN8-F1
#
_entry.id   AF-A0A392RZN8-F1
#
_cell.length_a   1.000
_cell.length_b   1.000
_cell.length_c   1.000
_cell.angle_alpha   90.00
_cell.angle_beta   90.00
_cell.angle_gamma   90.00
#
_symmetry.space_group_name_H-M   'P 1'
#
loop_
_entity.id
_entity.type
_entity.pdbx_description
1 polymer ?
#
loop_
_entity_poly.entity_id
_entity_poly.type
_entity_poly.pdbx_seq_one_letter_code
_entity_poly.pdbx_strand_id
1 'polypeptide(L)' 'PVGVILFNHSDVDFEVKVGDRVAQLIIQKIITPEVSEVMDLDSTVRGDGGFGSTGV' A
#
# COMPACT_ATOMS: atom_id res chain seq x y z
N PRO A 1 -7.84 19.79 -0.10
CA PRO A 1 -8.16 19.22 1.24
C PRO A 1 -7.63 17.79 1.30
N VAL A 2 -7.21 17.32 2.48
CA VAL A 2 -6.82 15.90 2.68
C VAL A 2 -8.06 15.14 3.12
N GLY A 3 -8.38 14.04 2.43
CA GLY A 3 -9.50 13.16 2.77
C GLY A 3 -9.02 11.83 3.35
N VAL A 4 -9.87 11.19 4.14
CA VAL A 4 -9.66 9.83 4.66
C VAL A 4 -10.73 8.93 4.05
N ILE A 5 -10.30 7.88 3.33
CA ILE A 5 -11.21 6.83 2.86
C ILE A 5 -11.34 5.82 3.99
N LEU A 6 -12.56 5.62 4.49
CA LEU A 6 -12.85 4.67 5.56
C LEU A 6 -13.52 3.44 4.96
N PHE A 7 -13.04 2.27 5.36
CA PHE A 7 -13.74 1.01 5.14
C PHE A 7 -14.30 0.54 6.47
N ASN A 8 -15.61 0.33 6.52
CA ASN A 8 -16.25 -0.40 7.60
C ASN A 8 -16.49 -1.84 7.11
N HIS A 9 -15.76 -2.80 7.68
CA HIS A 9 -15.88 -4.22 7.33
C HIS A 9 -16.92 -4.97 8.19
N SER A 10 -17.70 -4.25 9.01
CA SER A 10 -18.79 -4.83 9.79
C SER A 10 -20.15 -4.62 9.11
N ASP A 11 -21.15 -5.38 9.54
CA ASP A 11 -22.54 -5.25 9.08
C ASP A 11 -23.33 -4.19 9.86
N VAL A 12 -22.66 -3.32 10.62
CA VAL A 12 -23.27 -2.31 11.48
C VAL A 12 -22.69 -0.94 11.15
N ASP A 13 -23.56 0.07 11.05
CA ASP A 13 -23.13 1.45 10.79
C ASP A 13 -22.16 1.96 11.87
N PHE A 14 -21.15 2.71 11.44
CA PHE A 14 -20.19 3.36 12.32
C PHE A 14 -20.30 4.88 12.17
N GLU A 15 -20.80 5.55 13.22
CA GLU A 15 -20.93 7.00 13.25
C GLU A 15 -19.57 7.66 13.54
N VAL A 16 -19.14 8.57 12.67
CA VAL A 16 -17.97 9.42 12.88
C VAL A 16 -18.43 10.83 13.22
N LYS A 17 -17.88 11.40 14.29
CA LYS A 17 -18.20 12.76 14.75
C LYS A 17 -17.05 13.71 14.47
N VAL A 18 -17.38 14.99 14.39
CA VAL A 18 -16.36 16.05 14.27
C VAL A 18 -15.47 16.00 15.51
N GLY A 19 -14.16 15.83 15.30
CA GLY A 19 -13.15 15.70 16.35
C GLY A 19 -12.67 14.28 16.60
N ASP A 20 -13.34 13.26 16.05
CA ASP A 20 -12.87 11.88 16.18
C ASP A 20 -11.55 11.68 15.42
N ARG A 21 -10.60 11.01 16.07
CA ARG A 21 -9.35 10.59 15.43
C ARG A 21 -9.61 9.30 14.64
N VAL A 22 -9.81 9.42 13.33
CA VAL A 22 -10.22 8.29 12.45
C VAL A 22 -9.10 7.71 11.59
N ALA A 23 -7.92 8.34 11.57
CA ALA A 23 -6.75 7.87 10.84
C ALA A 23 -5.47 8.50 11.42
N GLN A 24 -4.32 8.07 10.90
CA GLN A 24 -3.01 8.64 11.20
C GLN A 24 -2.25 8.91 9.90
N LEU A 25 -1.53 10.03 9.84
CA LEU A 25 -0.71 10.38 8.69
C LEU A 25 0.72 9.87 8.89
N ILE A 26 1.28 9.20 7.89
CA ILE A 26 2.68 8.79 7.84
C ILE A 26 3.37 9.58 6.72
N ILE A 27 4.48 10.26 7.05
CA ILE A 27 5.32 10.95 6.07
C ILE A 27 6.41 9.96 5.62
N GLN A 28 6.17 9.26 4.52
CA GLN A 28 7.09 8.25 4.01
C GLN A 28 8.04 8.85 2.97
N LYS A 29 9.34 8.55 3.12
CA LYS A 29 10.34 8.89 2.11
C LYS A 29 10.13 8.02 0.88
N ILE A 30 10.06 8.64 -0.29
CA ILE A 30 9.99 7.96 -1.58
C ILE A 30 11.12 8.44 -2.50
N ILE A 31 11.36 7.67 -3.56
CA ILE A 31 12.18 8.07 -4.70
C ILE A 31 11.29 8.21 -5.93
N THR A 32 11.64 9.12 -6.84
CA THR A 32 10.98 9.32 -8.13
C THR A 32 11.99 9.10 -9.26
N PRO A 33 12.40 7.85 -9.52
CA PRO A 33 13.36 7.56 -10.57
C PRO A 33 12.73 7.75 -11.95
N GLU A 34 13.56 8.01 -12.95
CA GLU A 34 13.15 7.89 -14.35
C GLU A 34 13.00 6.40 -14.71
N VAL A 35 11.99 6.10 -15.52
CA VAL A 35 11.76 4.74 -16.01
C VAL A 35 12.64 4.51 -17.24
N SER A 36 13.47 3.47 -17.22
CA SER A 36 14.28 3.04 -18.36
C SER A 36 13.70 1.78 -18.96
N GLU A 37 13.32 1.83 -20.24
CA GLU A 37 12.91 0.66 -21.00
C GLU A 37 14.12 -0.20 -21.36
N VAL A 38 14.02 -1.53 -21.20
CA VAL A 38 15.06 -2.51 -21.53
C VAL A 38 14.41 -3.78 -22.10
N MET A 39 15.15 -4.55 -22.89
CA MET A 39 14.64 -5.82 -23.44
C MET A 39 14.51 -6.90 -22.36
N ASP A 40 15.48 -6.97 -21.44
CA ASP A 40 15.56 -7.97 -20.39
C ASP A 40 16.13 -7.36 -19.10
N LEU A 41 15.79 -7.96 -17.95
CA LEU A 41 16.34 -7.63 -16.64
C LEU A 41 17.35 -8.69 -16.18
N ASP A 42 18.25 -8.31 -15.26
CA ASP A 42 19.17 -9.27 -14.64
C ASP A 42 18.42 -10.36 -13.84
N SER A 43 18.92 -11.59 -13.92
CA SER A 43 18.39 -12.70 -13.12
C SER A 43 18.77 -12.58 -11.64
N THR A 44 17.92 -13.09 -10.75
CA THR A 44 18.18 -13.16 -9.31
C THR A 44 17.76 -14.53 -8.76
N VAL A 45 18.25 -14.89 -7.57
CA VAL A 45 17.85 -16.13 -6.87
C VAL A 45 16.33 -16.20 -6.64
N ARG A 46 15.67 -15.04 -6.45
CA ARG A 46 14.22 -14.96 -6.24
C ARG A 46 13.42 -15.17 -7.53
N GLY A 47 13.92 -14.66 -8.66
CA GLY A 47 13.25 -14.70 -9.95
C GLY A 47 11.79 -14.24 -9.87
N ASP A 48 10.90 -15.00 -10.52
CA ASP A 48 9.46 -14.74 -10.60
C ASP A 48 8.67 -15.16 -9.33
N GLY A 49 9.37 -15.53 -8.25
CA GLY A 49 8.72 -15.92 -6.99
C GLY A 49 7.79 -14.83 -6.46
N GLY A 50 6.63 -15.21 -5.93
CA GLY A 50 5.63 -14.31 -5.37
C GLY A 50 4.54 -15.09 -4.64
N PHE A 51 3.54 -14.42 -4.07
CA PHE A 51 2.33 -15.06 -3.53
C PHE A 51 2.59 -16.23 -2.55
N GLY A 52 3.50 -16.05 -1.59
CA GLY A 52 3.84 -17.12 -0.65
C GLY A 52 4.76 -18.20 -1.23
N SER A 53 5.56 -17.88 -2.25
CA SER A 53 6.52 -18.81 -2.88
C SER A 53 7.57 -19.40 -1.93
N THR A 54 7.72 -18.86 -0.72
CA THR A 54 8.60 -19.38 0.33
C THR A 54 7.91 -20.39 1.25
N GLY A 55 6.66 -20.76 0.96
CA GLY A 55 5.85 -21.64 1.79
C GLY A 55 5.11 -20.90 2.92
N VAL A 56 4.54 -21.70 3.82
CA VAL A 56 3.89 -21.29 5.08
C VAL A 56 4.85 -21.47 6.23
#